data_AF-A0A7S0E1C1-F1
#
_entry.id   AF-A0A7S0E1C1-F1
#
_cell.length_a   1.000
_cell.length_b   1.000
_cell.length_c   1.000
_cell.angle_alpha   90.00
_cell.angle_beta   90.00
_cell.angle_gamma   90.00
#
_symmetry.space_group_name_H-M   'P 1'
#
loop_
_entity.id
_entity.type
_entity.pdbx_description
1 polymer ?
#
loop_
_entity_poly.entity_id
_entity_poly.type
_entity_poly.pdbx_seq_one_letter_code
_entity_poly.pdbx_strand_id
1 'polypeptide(L)'
;RAVLWDQAVHCLVWPPFVRYPGISETAKTDLRAYTAAGNNVVFLGNYVAVQFMNDVYGFQLTDDYQNGPYYRNDRNVRNTPFQYLPSRVEQASIETYAVKSRSLPPGGKSMLDTLGATVAFVIRYDLGTVCYIGYNYNTPFHADQWTRVLHCAIDM
;
A
#
# COMPACT_ATOMS: atom_id res chain seq x y z
N ARG A 1 -20.59 2.84 -19.15
CA ARG A 1 -21.36 3.12 -17.92
C ARG A 1 -20.35 3.71 -16.94
N ALA A 2 -20.44 5.00 -16.61
CA ALA A 2 -19.53 5.59 -15.62
C ALA A 2 -20.03 5.17 -14.24
N VAL A 3 -19.20 4.50 -13.45
CA VAL A 3 -19.47 4.34 -12.03
C VAL A 3 -19.35 5.74 -11.43
N LEU A 4 -20.47 6.28 -10.96
CA LEU A 4 -20.50 7.53 -10.21
C LEU A 4 -20.07 7.19 -8.80
N TRP A 5 -18.78 7.30 -8.54
CA TRP A 5 -18.26 7.28 -7.18
C TRP A 5 -18.72 8.53 -6.46
N ASP A 6 -19.12 8.38 -5.20
CA ASP A 6 -19.41 9.53 -4.37
C ASP A 6 -18.14 10.38 -4.27
N GLN A 7 -18.24 11.67 -4.64
CA GLN A 7 -17.12 12.59 -4.58
C GLN A 7 -16.59 12.77 -3.15
N ALA A 8 -17.38 12.41 -2.13
CA ALA A 8 -16.95 12.42 -0.73
C ALA A 8 -15.98 11.28 -0.38
N VAL A 9 -15.92 10.20 -1.18
CA VAL A 9 -15.05 9.05 -0.92
C VAL A 9 -13.80 9.17 -1.78
N HIS A 10 -12.78 9.84 -1.25
CA HIS A 10 -11.48 10.02 -1.91
C HIS A 10 -10.48 8.87 -1.66
N CYS A 11 -10.75 8.03 -0.65
CA CYS A 11 -9.88 6.94 -0.26
C CYS A 11 -10.68 5.66 -0.02
N LEU A 12 -10.26 4.55 -0.64
CA LEU A 12 -10.73 3.20 -0.30
C LEU A 12 -9.63 2.45 0.43
N VAL A 13 -9.94 1.92 1.62
CA VAL A 13 -9.01 1.08 2.39
C VAL A 13 -9.49 -0.37 2.32
N TRP A 14 -8.65 -1.23 1.75
CA TRP A 14 -8.87 -2.67 1.71
C TRP A 14 -8.20 -3.32 2.93
N PRO A 15 -8.98 -3.97 3.81
CA PRO A 15 -8.42 -4.64 4.97
C PRO A 15 -7.59 -5.88 4.55
N PRO A 16 -6.78 -6.43 5.45
CA PRO A 16 -6.07 -7.68 5.18
C PRO A 16 -7.07 -8.80 4.85
N PHE A 17 -6.78 -9.56 3.80
CA PHE A 17 -7.68 -10.62 3.35
C PHE A 17 -7.44 -11.92 4.11
N VAL A 18 -8.49 -12.54 4.65
CA VAL A 18 -8.41 -13.91 5.19
C VAL A 18 -8.39 -14.95 4.06
N ARG A 19 -9.03 -14.65 2.93
CA ARG A 19 -9.12 -15.48 1.73
C ARG A 19 -9.13 -14.58 0.49
N TYR A 20 -8.73 -15.12 -0.65
CA TYR A 20 -8.78 -14.38 -1.92
C TYR A 20 -10.22 -13.92 -2.20
N PRO A 21 -10.47 -12.61 -2.34
CA PRO A 21 -11.82 -12.11 -2.59
C PRO A 21 -12.26 -12.45 -4.02
N GLY A 22 -13.48 -12.95 -4.16
CA GLY A 22 -14.10 -13.07 -5.48
C GLY A 22 -14.41 -11.67 -6.02
N ILE A 23 -13.69 -11.23 -7.06
CA ILE A 23 -13.92 -9.95 -7.73
C ILE A 23 -14.17 -10.19 -9.22
N SER A 24 -15.22 -9.58 -9.78
CA SER A 24 -15.52 -9.68 -11.21
C SER A 24 -14.60 -8.78 -12.04
N GLU A 25 -14.39 -9.11 -13.31
CA GLU A 25 -13.61 -8.26 -14.23
C GLU A 25 -14.16 -6.83 -14.36
N THR A 26 -15.48 -6.68 -14.26
CA THR A 26 -16.11 -5.35 -14.21
C THR A 26 -15.70 -4.59 -12.95
N ALA A 27 -15.73 -5.22 -11.78
CA ALA A 27 -15.33 -4.58 -10.53
C ALA A 27 -13.83 -4.23 -10.51
N LYS A 28 -12.96 -5.07 -11.09
CA LYS A 28 -11.54 -4.72 -11.29
C LYS A 28 -11.38 -3.48 -12.19
N THR A 29 -12.17 -3.41 -13.26
CA THR A 29 -12.19 -2.25 -14.18
C THR A 29 -12.66 -0.98 -13.48
N ASP A 30 -13.70 -1.09 -12.66
CA ASP A 30 -14.24 0.04 -11.90
C ASP A 30 -13.25 0.53 -10.83
N LEU A 31 -12.54 -0.37 -10.16
CA LEU A 31 -11.50 -0.02 -9.18
C LEU A 31 -10.29 0.67 -9.83
N ARG A 32 -9.86 0.19 -11.00
CA ARG A 32 -8.84 0.89 -11.80
C ARG A 32 -9.32 2.28 -12.21
N ALA A 33 -10.54 2.40 -12.71
CA ALA A 33 -11.13 3.69 -13.11
C ALA A 33 -11.29 4.65 -11.92
N TYR A 34 -11.68 4.16 -10.74
CA TYR A 34 -11.74 4.93 -9.50
C TYR A 34 -10.38 5.54 -9.16
N THR A 35 -9.33 4.72 -9.20
CA THR A 35 -7.96 5.16 -8.91
C THR A 35 -7.48 6.16 -9.96
N ALA A 36 -7.69 5.84 -11.25
CA ALA A 36 -7.26 6.68 -12.36
C ALA A 36 -7.93 8.07 -12.37
N ALA A 37 -9.13 8.19 -11.80
CA ALA A 37 -9.86 9.45 -11.66
C ALA A 37 -9.29 10.41 -10.60
N GLY A 38 -8.23 10.04 -9.89
CA GLY A 38 -7.59 10.89 -8.89
C GLY A 38 -7.76 10.43 -7.45
N ASN A 39 -8.41 9.28 -7.23
CA ASN A 39 -8.64 8.77 -5.89
C ASN A 39 -7.52 7.83 -5.44
N ASN A 40 -7.47 7.62 -4.13
CA ASN A 40 -6.47 6.80 -3.48
C ASN A 40 -7.06 5.43 -3.07
N VAL A 41 -6.27 4.37 -3.23
CA VAL A 41 -6.62 3.02 -2.78
C VAL A 41 -5.50 2.48 -1.91
N VAL A 42 -5.79 2.15 -0.67
CA VAL A 42 -4.83 1.63 0.31
C VAL A 42 -5.10 0.15 0.55
N PHE A 43 -4.06 -0.68 0.44
CA PHE A 43 -4.11 -2.10 0.76
C PHE A 43 -3.34 -2.39 2.05
N LEU A 44 -4.00 -3.08 2.99
CA LEU A 44 -3.38 -3.55 4.23
C LEU A 44 -2.86 -4.98 4.05
N GLY A 45 -1.67 -5.20 4.59
CA GLY A 45 -0.76 -6.20 4.07
C GLY A 45 -1.02 -7.62 4.52
N ASN A 46 -0.86 -8.52 3.57
CA ASN A 46 -0.52 -9.92 3.69
C ASN A 46 -0.23 -10.43 2.27
N TYR A 47 0.10 -11.72 2.12
CA TYR A 47 0.32 -12.33 0.81
C TYR A 47 -0.86 -12.13 -0.16
N VAL A 48 -2.09 -12.31 0.32
CA VAL A 48 -3.30 -12.24 -0.50
C VAL A 48 -3.53 -10.82 -1.02
N ALA A 49 -3.22 -9.79 -0.23
CA ALA A 49 -3.32 -8.39 -0.66
C ALA A 49 -2.38 -8.10 -1.83
N VAL A 50 -1.14 -8.58 -1.78
CA VAL A 50 -0.16 -8.41 -2.88
C VAL A 50 -0.64 -9.12 -4.15
N GLN A 51 -1.17 -10.34 -4.03
CA GLN A 51 -1.75 -11.06 -5.17
C GLN A 51 -2.95 -10.32 -5.77
N PHE A 52 -3.85 -9.82 -4.92
CA PHE A 52 -5.02 -9.07 -5.36
C PHE A 52 -4.63 -7.78 -6.08
N MET A 53 -3.60 -7.07 -5.60
CA MET A 53 -3.05 -5.90 -6.29
C MET A 53 -2.49 -6.27 -7.67
N ASN A 54 -1.77 -7.39 -7.79
CA ASN A 54 -1.28 -7.87 -9.09
C ASN A 54 -2.44 -8.19 -10.05
N ASP A 55 -3.51 -8.84 -9.57
CA ASP A 55 -4.69 -9.19 -10.38
C ASP A 55 -5.51 -7.97 -10.81
N VAL A 56 -5.74 -7.01 -9.90
CA VAL A 56 -6.53 -5.81 -10.20
C VAL A 56 -5.75 -4.85 -11.11
N TYR A 57 -4.49 -4.58 -10.83
CA TYR A 57 -3.75 -3.50 -11.49
C TYR A 57 -2.75 -4.00 -12.55
N GLY A 58 -2.58 -5.32 -12.70
CA GLY A 58 -1.62 -5.89 -13.64
C GLY A 58 -0.16 -5.73 -13.19
N PHE A 59 0.07 -5.49 -11.89
CA PHE A 59 1.42 -5.40 -11.35
C PHE A 59 2.12 -6.77 -11.30
N GLN A 60 3.42 -6.76 -11.04
CA GLN A 60 4.26 -7.95 -10.88
C GLN A 60 4.99 -7.92 -9.53
N LEU A 61 4.28 -7.52 -8.47
CA LEU A 61 4.82 -7.44 -7.12
C LEU A 61 5.21 -8.84 -6.63
N THR A 62 6.39 -8.93 -6.02
CA THR A 62 6.94 -10.18 -5.48
C THR A 62 7.22 -9.99 -4.00
N ASP A 63 6.86 -10.97 -3.18
CA ASP A 63 7.14 -10.95 -1.75
C ASP A 63 8.63 -11.09 -1.43
N ASP A 64 9.04 -10.49 -0.31
CA ASP A 64 10.41 -10.58 0.23
C ASP A 64 10.40 -10.33 1.73
N TYR A 65 10.30 -11.39 2.52
CA TYR A 65 10.31 -11.24 3.96
C TYR A 65 11.68 -10.75 4.44
N GLN A 66 11.69 -9.59 5.09
CA GLN A 66 12.85 -9.06 5.81
C GLN A 66 12.41 -8.56 7.19
N ASN A 67 13.19 -8.94 8.20
CA ASN A 67 13.00 -8.42 9.55
C ASN A 67 13.25 -6.91 9.57
N GLY A 68 12.44 -6.20 10.35
CA GLY A 68 12.67 -4.79 10.61
C GLY A 68 13.89 -4.55 11.52
N PRO A 69 14.13 -3.30 11.92
CA PRO A 69 13.29 -2.13 11.67
C PRO A 69 13.28 -1.70 10.20
N TYR A 70 12.31 -0.87 9.85
CA TYR A 70 12.15 -0.32 8.50
C TYR A 70 12.53 1.16 8.50
N TYR A 71 13.28 1.57 7.49
CA TYR A 71 13.83 2.91 7.39
C TYR A 71 13.06 3.73 6.38
N ARG A 72 12.82 4.99 6.72
CA ARG A 72 12.19 5.96 5.82
C ARG A 72 13.11 6.26 4.65
N ASN A 73 12.59 6.13 3.45
CA ASN A 73 13.32 6.45 2.24
C ASN A 73 13.25 7.95 1.95
N ASP A 74 14.19 8.73 2.52
CA ASP A 74 14.20 10.20 2.47
C ASP A 74 14.10 10.79 1.05
N ARG A 75 14.62 10.07 0.04
CA ARG A 75 14.49 10.47 -1.36
C ARG A 75 13.05 10.37 -1.86
N ASN A 76 12.37 9.28 -1.52
CA ASN A 76 11.05 8.96 -2.06
C ASN A 76 9.91 9.64 -1.31
N VAL A 77 10.06 9.87 0.00
CA VAL A 77 9.04 10.50 0.84
C VAL A 77 8.91 12.00 0.66
N ARG A 78 9.89 12.66 0.01
CA ARG A 78 9.85 14.11 -0.21
C ARG A 78 8.55 14.53 -0.91
N ASN A 79 7.90 15.55 -0.36
CA ASN A 79 6.61 16.09 -0.81
C ASN A 79 5.45 15.09 -0.69
N THR A 80 5.53 14.13 0.23
CA THR A 80 4.41 13.25 0.59
C THR A 80 4.18 13.31 2.10
N PRO A 81 3.00 12.91 2.60
CA PRO A 81 2.74 12.79 4.02
C PRO A 81 3.79 11.94 4.78
N PHE A 82 4.41 10.96 4.11
CA PHE A 82 5.44 10.10 4.71
C PHE A 82 6.70 10.86 5.14
N GLN A 83 6.95 12.09 4.65
CA GLN A 83 8.12 12.89 5.04
C GLN A 83 8.12 13.30 6.52
N TYR A 84 7.00 13.17 7.20
CA TYR A 84 6.84 13.51 8.62
C TYR A 84 6.87 12.29 9.55
N LEU A 85 7.04 11.09 9.00
CA LEU A 85 7.29 9.89 9.78
C LEU A 85 8.69 9.93 10.41
N PRO A 86 8.93 9.24 11.53
CA PRO A 86 10.28 9.03 12.03
C PRO A 86 11.16 8.35 10.96
N SER A 87 12.48 8.53 11.05
CA SER A 87 13.44 7.88 10.14
C SER A 87 13.45 6.35 10.24
N ARG A 88 12.93 5.81 11.34
CA ARG A 88 12.87 4.39 11.67
C ARG A 88 11.48 4.05 12.22
N VAL A 89 10.89 2.98 11.72
CA VAL A 89 9.63 2.38 12.18
C VAL A 89 9.93 0.95 12.63
N GLU A 90 9.53 0.60 13.86
CA GLU A 90 9.74 -0.76 14.37
C GLU A 90 8.77 -1.75 13.70
N GLN A 91 9.24 -2.98 13.52
CA GLN A 91 8.39 -4.07 13.07
C GLN A 91 7.34 -4.37 14.16
N ALA A 92 6.06 -4.30 13.81
CA ALA A 92 4.96 -4.62 14.74
C ALA A 92 4.80 -6.14 14.96
N SER A 93 5.08 -6.93 13.92
CA SER A 93 4.88 -8.38 13.92
C SER A 93 5.74 -9.06 12.84
N ILE A 94 6.06 -10.35 13.03
CA ILE A 94 6.63 -11.23 11.99
C ILE A 94 5.71 -11.33 10.76
N GLU A 95 4.45 -10.93 10.89
CA GLU A 95 3.49 -10.89 9.78
C GLU A 95 3.49 -9.55 9.03
N THR A 96 4.43 -8.64 9.34
CA THR A 96 4.63 -7.43 8.54
C THR A 96 5.14 -7.85 7.16
N TYR A 97 4.26 -7.78 6.17
CA TYR A 97 4.48 -8.40 4.88
C TYR A 97 5.12 -7.43 3.89
N ALA A 98 6.36 -7.72 3.49
CA ALA A 98 7.16 -6.87 2.62
C ALA A 98 7.22 -7.39 1.17
N VAL A 99 7.48 -6.47 0.25
CA VAL A 99 7.56 -6.70 -1.20
C VAL A 99 8.97 -6.32 -1.69
N LYS A 100 9.52 -7.02 -2.67
CA LYS A 100 10.78 -6.65 -3.33
C LYS A 100 10.66 -5.24 -3.88
N SER A 101 11.49 -4.30 -3.44
CA SER A 101 11.49 -2.93 -3.94
C SER A 101 11.71 -2.87 -5.46
N ARG A 102 12.49 -3.82 -6.01
CA ARG A 102 12.72 -3.97 -7.46
C ARG A 102 11.53 -4.50 -8.26
N SER A 103 10.50 -5.03 -7.60
CA SER A 103 9.26 -5.50 -8.23
C SER A 103 8.19 -4.43 -8.34
N LEU A 104 8.44 -3.24 -7.74
CA LEU A 104 7.55 -2.10 -7.92
C LEU A 104 7.54 -1.68 -9.39
N PRO A 105 6.36 -1.43 -9.98
CA PRO A 105 6.25 -0.98 -11.36
C PRO A 105 6.87 0.42 -11.55
N PRO A 106 7.08 0.87 -12.80
CA PRO A 106 7.49 2.24 -13.07
C PRO A 106 6.58 3.26 -12.37
N GLY A 107 7.18 4.23 -11.69
CA GLY A 107 6.45 5.22 -10.87
C GLY A 107 6.13 4.74 -9.44
N GLY A 108 6.40 3.48 -9.11
CA GLY A 108 6.38 2.96 -7.75
C GLY A 108 7.53 3.53 -6.91
N LYS A 109 7.21 3.92 -5.68
CA LYS A 109 8.14 4.50 -4.70
C LYS A 109 8.02 3.75 -3.39
N SER A 110 9.13 3.16 -2.94
CA SER A 110 9.24 2.65 -1.57
C SER A 110 9.33 3.82 -0.59
N MET A 111 8.47 3.84 0.42
CA MET A 111 8.44 4.85 1.48
C MET A 111 9.14 4.36 2.75
N LEU A 112 8.95 3.08 3.10
CA LEU A 112 9.60 2.41 4.21
C LEU A 112 10.18 1.08 3.71
N ASP A 113 11.49 0.90 3.88
CA ASP A 113 12.17 -0.32 3.44
C ASP A 113 13.35 -0.72 4.33
N THR A 114 13.77 -1.97 4.15
CA THR A 114 15.02 -2.52 4.70
C THR A 114 15.57 -3.55 3.73
N LEU A 115 16.88 -3.54 3.47
CA LEU A 115 17.58 -4.54 2.65
C LEU A 115 16.94 -4.85 1.28
N GLY A 116 16.28 -3.88 0.66
CA GLY A 116 15.61 -4.06 -0.64
C GLY A 116 14.19 -4.64 -0.58
N ALA A 117 13.63 -4.81 0.61
CA ALA A 117 12.23 -5.14 0.85
C ALA A 117 11.48 -3.93 1.40
N THR A 118 10.38 -3.56 0.75
CA THR A 118 9.52 -2.43 1.11
C THR A 118 8.28 -2.91 1.87
N VAL A 119 7.96 -2.24 2.97
CA VAL A 119 6.75 -2.48 3.78
C VAL A 119 5.74 -1.37 3.66
N ALA A 120 6.10 -0.24 3.05
CA ALA A 120 5.13 0.77 2.66
C ALA A 120 5.59 1.37 1.34
N PHE A 121 4.72 1.36 0.34
CA PHE A 121 5.01 1.92 -0.97
C PHE A 121 3.79 2.58 -1.57
N VAL A 122 4.04 3.48 -2.51
CA VAL A 122 3.03 4.15 -3.32
C VAL A 122 3.33 3.94 -4.79
N ILE A 123 2.32 3.58 -5.57
CA ILE A 123 2.37 3.50 -7.02
C ILE A 123 1.42 4.56 -7.57
N ARG A 124 1.94 5.48 -8.39
CA ARG A 124 1.08 6.42 -9.10
C ARG A 124 0.27 5.69 -10.17
N TYR A 125 -1.02 5.95 -10.22
CA TYR A 125 -1.94 5.35 -11.20
C TYR A 125 -2.79 6.47 -11.83
N ASP A 126 -2.34 6.94 -12.99
CA ASP A 126 -2.83 8.16 -13.65
C ASP A 126 -2.85 9.40 -12.72
N LEU A 127 -4.04 9.83 -12.31
CA LEU A 127 -4.25 10.97 -11.43
C LEU A 127 -4.22 10.58 -9.94
N GLY A 128 -4.45 9.30 -9.61
CA GLY A 128 -4.52 8.81 -8.23
C GLY A 128 -3.34 7.94 -7.82
N THR A 129 -3.54 7.20 -6.74
CA THR A 129 -2.48 6.44 -6.06
C THR A 129 -2.97 5.09 -5.58
N VAL A 130 -2.10 4.08 -5.70
CA VAL A 130 -2.25 2.79 -5.05
C VAL A 130 -1.19 2.68 -3.97
N CYS A 131 -1.62 2.58 -2.72
CA CYS A 131 -0.76 2.50 -1.56
C CYS A 131 -0.83 1.10 -0.95
N TYR A 132 0.27 0.65 -0.37
CA TYR A 132 0.34 -0.60 0.37
C TYR A 132 1.03 -0.39 1.71
N ILE A 133 0.52 -1.06 2.74
CA ILE A 133 1.10 -1.08 4.08
C ILE A 133 1.20 -2.53 4.52
N GLY A 134 2.41 -3.01 4.77
CA GLY A 134 2.70 -4.41 5.10
C GLY A 134 2.11 -4.88 6.42
N TYR A 135 1.71 -3.97 7.30
CA TYR A 135 1.14 -4.31 8.59
C TYR A 135 -0.36 -4.62 8.51
N ASN A 136 -0.77 -5.73 9.12
CA ASN A 136 -2.15 -6.26 9.09
C ASN A 136 -3.00 -5.85 10.31
N TYR A 137 -2.45 -5.08 11.26
CA TYR A 137 -3.17 -4.59 12.45
C TYR A 137 -3.76 -5.70 13.35
N ASN A 138 -3.18 -6.90 13.33
CA ASN A 138 -3.65 -7.99 14.18
C ASN A 138 -3.05 -7.99 15.60
N THR A 139 -2.18 -7.04 15.90
CA THR A 139 -1.54 -6.90 17.22
C THR A 139 -1.52 -5.43 17.70
N PRO A 140 -1.43 -5.17 19.01
CA PRO A 140 -1.24 -3.80 19.49
C PRO A 140 0.24 -3.35 19.46
N PHE A 141 1.21 -4.25 19.26
CA PHE A 141 2.63 -3.90 19.33
C PHE A 141 3.02 -2.88 18.26
N HIS A 142 3.62 -1.75 18.68
CA HIS A 142 4.00 -0.62 17.81
C HIS A 142 2.86 -0.06 16.94
N ALA A 143 1.60 -0.35 17.25
CA ALA A 143 0.45 0.04 16.44
C ALA A 143 0.33 1.56 16.29
N ASP A 144 0.84 2.35 17.23
CA ASP A 144 0.91 3.81 17.17
C ASP A 144 1.73 4.30 15.96
N GLN A 145 2.89 3.70 15.72
CA GLN A 145 3.75 4.06 14.58
C GLN A 145 3.09 3.66 13.27
N TRP A 146 2.52 2.47 13.20
CA TRP A 146 1.85 1.98 11.99
C TRP A 146 0.55 2.71 11.68
N THR A 147 -0.19 3.12 12.71
CA THR A 147 -1.37 4.00 12.52
C THR A 147 -0.96 5.29 11.82
N ARG A 148 0.18 5.90 12.19
CA ARG A 148 0.71 7.07 11.47
C ARG A 148 1.07 6.74 10.02
N VAL A 149 1.65 5.57 9.75
CA VAL A 149 1.91 5.09 8.37
C VAL A 149 0.61 4.98 7.58
N LEU A 150 -0.48 4.49 8.19
CA LEU A 150 -1.80 4.43 7.56
C LEU A 150 -2.39 5.81 7.28
N HIS A 151 -2.31 6.74 8.22
CA HIS A 151 -2.73 8.12 7.95
C HIS A 151 -1.95 8.73 6.78
N CYS A 152 -0.63 8.53 6.74
CA CYS A 152 0.17 8.99 5.60
C CYS A 152 -0.27 8.37 4.27
N ALA A 153 -0.66 7.09 4.27
CA ALA A 153 -1.16 6.43 3.07
C ALA A 153 -2.54 6.92 2.67
N ILE A 154 -3.44 7.23 3.60
CA ILE A 154 -4.78 7.75 3.34
C ILE A 154 -4.72 9.16 2.73
N ASP A 155 -3.80 10.00 3.21
CA ASP A 155 -3.64 11.41 2.82
C ASP A 155 -2.80 11.60 1.53
N MET A 156 -2.50 10.53 0.78
CA MET A 156 -1.68 10.55 -0.44
C MET A 156 -2.35 11.21 -1.64
#